data_AF-A0A439DJS2-F1
#
_entry.id   AF-A0A439DJS2-F1
#
_cell.length_a   1.000
_cell.length_b   1.000
_cell.length_c   1.000
_cell.angle_alpha   90.00
_cell.angle_beta   90.00
_cell.angle_gamma   90.00
#
_symmetry.space_group_name_H-M   'P 1'
#
loop_
_entity.id
_entity.type
_entity.pdbx_description
1 polymer ?
#
loop_
_entity_poly.entity_id
_entity_poly.type
_entity_poly.pdbx_seq_one_letter_code
_entity_poly.pdbx_strand_id
1 'polypeptide(L)'
;MKTEALIAAAGLGSVVYGHGYLTIPKSRTRLGSEAGKDTCPECTILEPVSSWPDLDVAPVGRSGVCGYNARVSVDYNQPSTEYDWGIEPVVTYTAGQTIDVEWCVDNNGDHGGMFTYRLCSDQELVDKFLDPDYLPTDEEKQAAEDCFDEGLLSCTDVSGQTCDFSADCSESEACWRNDWFTCNAFNADSRRGCQGVDNAALNSCFTTIAGGYTVTKQIKLPADFTSNHTLLSFKWNSFQTGQIYLSCADIAITGSGEAATAAAPRPRRPC
;
A
#
# COMPACT_ATOMS: atom_id res chain seq x y z
N MET A 1 34.24 6.90 -51.24
CA MET A 1 33.67 6.12 -50.13
C MET A 1 32.78 7.08 -49.35
N LYS A 2 31.45 6.94 -49.46
CA LYS A 2 30.49 7.79 -48.74
C LYS A 2 29.94 6.96 -47.59
N THR A 3 30.24 7.38 -46.37
CA THR A 3 29.78 6.73 -45.14
C THR A 3 28.36 7.21 -44.87
N GLU A 4 27.39 6.32 -45.01
CA GLU A 4 26.03 6.57 -44.55
C GLU A 4 25.97 6.32 -43.04
N ALA A 5 25.64 7.35 -42.28
CA ALA A 5 25.38 7.24 -40.85
C ALA A 5 23.94 6.74 -40.66
N LEU A 6 23.79 5.50 -40.22
CA LEU A 6 22.54 4.97 -39.68
C LEU A 6 22.28 5.66 -38.34
N ILE A 7 21.30 6.57 -38.31
CA ILE A 7 20.73 7.08 -37.06
C ILE A 7 19.79 5.99 -36.52
N ALA A 8 20.20 5.35 -35.43
CA ALA A 8 19.32 4.49 -34.65
C ALA A 8 18.27 5.37 -33.97
N ALA A 9 17.02 5.28 -34.44
CA ALA A 9 15.88 5.83 -33.72
C ALA A 9 15.65 4.96 -32.46
N ALA A 10 16.15 5.42 -31.32
CA ALA A 10 15.73 4.90 -30.03
C ALA A 10 14.23 5.21 -29.87
N GLY A 11 13.41 4.17 -29.89
CA GLY A 11 11.98 4.30 -29.64
C GLY A 11 11.77 4.93 -28.26
N LEU A 12 11.11 6.08 -28.23
CA LEU A 12 10.45 6.60 -27.03
C LEU A 12 9.34 5.60 -26.71
N GLY A 13 9.66 4.56 -25.94
CA GLY A 13 8.63 3.74 -25.32
C GLY A 13 7.75 4.67 -24.48
N SER A 14 6.47 4.73 -24.80
CA SER A 14 5.48 5.35 -23.93
C SER A 14 5.59 4.66 -22.58
N VAL A 15 6.24 5.31 -21.64
CA VAL A 15 6.34 4.83 -20.28
C VAL A 15 4.97 5.04 -19.67
N VAL A 16 4.11 4.03 -19.79
CA VAL A 16 2.86 3.99 -19.02
C VAL A 16 3.28 3.60 -17.62
N TYR A 17 3.62 4.62 -16.81
CA TYR A 17 3.83 4.43 -15.39
C TYR A 17 2.50 3.95 -14.79
N GLY A 18 2.58 3.05 -13.82
CA GLY A 18 1.40 2.62 -13.07
C GLY A 18 1.06 3.71 -12.11
N HIS A 19 -0.14 3.69 -11.58
CA HIS A 19 -0.61 4.82 -10.82
C HIS A 19 -1.64 4.37 -9.79
N GLY A 20 -1.27 4.44 -8.52
CA GLY A 20 -2.18 4.16 -7.43
C GLY A 20 -1.62 4.52 -6.06
N TYR A 21 -2.52 4.65 -5.08
CA TYR A 21 -2.18 5.04 -3.71
C TYR A 21 -3.28 4.63 -2.72
N LEU A 22 -2.94 4.53 -1.44
CA LEU A 22 -3.86 4.17 -0.35
C LEU A 22 -4.93 5.26 -0.12
N THR A 23 -6.21 4.88 -0.05
CA THR A 23 -7.33 5.81 0.17
C THR A 23 -8.09 5.58 1.48
N ILE A 24 -8.20 4.34 1.97
CA ILE A 24 -8.81 4.00 3.26
C ILE A 24 -7.88 3.08 4.06
N PRO A 25 -7.49 3.47 5.30
CA PRO A 25 -7.67 4.80 5.90
C PRO A 25 -6.99 5.91 5.08
N LYS A 26 -7.32 7.18 5.36
CA LYS A 26 -6.75 8.30 4.59
C LYS A 26 -5.22 8.31 4.72
N SER A 27 -4.53 8.04 3.62
CA SER A 27 -3.07 8.10 3.58
C SER A 27 -2.56 9.54 3.60
N ARG A 28 -1.28 9.72 3.93
CA ARG A 28 -0.58 10.99 3.77
C ARG A 28 -0.64 11.47 2.31
N THR A 29 -0.53 10.57 1.34
CA THR A 29 -0.69 10.87 -0.09
C THR A 29 -2.08 11.42 -0.41
N ARG A 30 -3.13 10.79 0.13
CA ARG A 30 -4.51 11.28 -0.01
C ARG A 30 -4.69 12.66 0.63
N LEU A 31 -4.20 12.85 1.86
CA LEU A 31 -4.28 14.12 2.56
C LEU A 31 -3.53 15.23 1.82
N GLY A 32 -2.33 14.93 1.30
CA GLY A 32 -1.56 15.86 0.48
C GLY A 32 -2.32 16.31 -0.77
N SER A 33 -3.07 15.41 -1.42
CA SER A 33 -3.92 15.78 -2.55
C SER A 33 -5.17 16.57 -2.14
N GLU A 34 -5.86 16.16 -1.07
CA GLU A 34 -7.02 16.88 -0.51
C GLU A 34 -6.64 18.31 -0.05
N ALA A 35 -5.40 18.51 0.42
CA ALA A 35 -4.84 19.81 0.78
C ALA A 35 -4.36 20.64 -0.42
N GLY A 36 -4.40 20.09 -1.64
CA GLY A 36 -3.95 20.74 -2.87
C GLY A 36 -2.43 20.81 -3.05
N LYS A 37 -1.67 20.09 -2.22
CA LYS A 37 -0.21 20.00 -2.34
C LYS A 37 0.22 19.00 -3.40
N ASP A 38 -0.50 17.88 -3.51
CA ASP A 38 -0.21 16.82 -4.46
C ASP A 38 -1.16 16.85 -5.66
N THR A 39 -0.61 17.20 -6.82
CA THR A 39 -1.33 17.33 -8.09
C THR A 39 -1.42 16.02 -8.87
N CYS A 40 -0.82 14.94 -8.38
CA CYS A 40 -0.95 13.59 -8.92
C CYS A 40 -0.63 12.58 -7.80
N PRO A 41 -1.54 12.32 -6.84
CA PRO A 41 -1.29 11.41 -5.73
C PRO A 41 -0.86 10.02 -6.21
N GLU A 42 -1.45 9.55 -7.31
CA GLU A 42 -1.16 8.27 -7.92
C GLU A 42 0.24 8.18 -8.56
N CYS A 43 0.97 9.31 -8.70
CA CYS A 43 2.35 9.36 -9.22
C CYS A 43 3.42 9.08 -8.14
N THR A 44 3.03 8.69 -6.92
CA THR A 44 3.97 8.36 -5.83
C THR A 44 4.61 6.99 -6.08
N ILE A 45 5.77 6.98 -6.72
CA ILE A 45 6.36 5.79 -7.33
C ILE A 45 7.83 5.56 -6.93
N LEU A 46 8.20 4.30 -6.73
CA LEU A 46 9.57 3.80 -6.61
C LEU A 46 9.95 3.10 -7.92
N GLU A 47 10.94 3.65 -8.63
CA GLU A 47 11.44 3.10 -9.88
C GLU A 47 12.82 3.68 -10.26
N PRO A 48 13.58 3.01 -11.16
CA PRO A 48 13.38 1.63 -11.63
C PRO A 48 13.80 0.61 -10.55
N VAL A 49 13.00 -0.43 -10.34
CA VAL A 49 13.29 -1.51 -9.37
C VAL A 49 12.88 -2.89 -9.88
N SER A 50 13.39 -3.94 -9.25
CA SER A 50 12.91 -5.31 -9.45
C SER A 50 11.71 -5.56 -8.53
N SER A 51 10.50 -5.31 -9.03
CA SER A 51 9.24 -5.50 -8.27
C SER A 51 8.67 -6.92 -8.34
N TRP A 52 9.17 -7.76 -9.27
CA TRP A 52 8.64 -9.09 -9.57
C TRP A 52 9.75 -10.02 -10.07
N PRO A 53 9.70 -11.35 -9.80
CA PRO A 53 8.73 -12.05 -8.95
C PRO A 53 9.03 -11.92 -7.45
N ASP A 54 10.20 -11.44 -7.09
CA ASP A 54 10.60 -11.27 -5.69
C ASP A 54 10.12 -9.91 -5.17
N LEU A 55 9.24 -9.93 -4.17
CA LEU A 55 8.39 -8.79 -3.81
C LEU A 55 9.05 -7.84 -2.78
N ASP A 56 10.09 -8.30 -2.09
CA ASP A 56 10.73 -7.60 -0.96
C ASP A 56 12.24 -7.35 -1.15
N VAL A 57 12.85 -7.78 -2.26
CA VAL A 57 14.29 -7.56 -2.51
C VAL A 57 14.68 -6.15 -2.96
N ALA A 58 13.74 -5.36 -3.48
CA ALA A 58 14.04 -4.02 -3.98
C ALA A 58 14.19 -3.03 -2.82
N PRO A 59 15.36 -2.37 -2.66
CA PRO A 59 15.50 -1.33 -1.65
C PRO A 59 14.54 -0.17 -1.91
N VAL A 60 13.95 0.37 -0.85
CA VAL A 60 12.94 1.44 -0.98
C VAL A 60 13.56 2.83 -1.19
N GLY A 61 14.84 2.99 -0.86
CA GLY A 61 15.59 4.24 -1.02
C GLY A 61 14.80 5.46 -0.52
N ARG A 62 14.78 6.53 -1.32
CA ARG A 62 14.08 7.77 -0.96
C ARG A 62 12.57 7.58 -0.76
N SER A 63 11.95 6.63 -1.44
CA SER A 63 10.50 6.42 -1.33
C SER A 63 10.10 6.01 0.09
N GLY A 64 10.92 5.21 0.76
CA GLY A 64 10.62 4.70 2.10
C GLY A 64 9.25 4.03 2.18
N VAL A 65 8.67 4.01 3.38
CA VAL A 65 7.43 3.28 3.69
C VAL A 65 6.17 4.11 3.38
N CYS A 66 6.32 5.43 3.23
CA CYS A 66 5.24 6.37 2.98
C CYS A 66 5.18 6.92 1.55
N GLY A 67 6.23 6.68 0.76
CA GLY A 67 6.33 7.14 -0.63
C GLY A 67 6.98 8.52 -0.79
N TYR A 68 7.64 8.70 -1.92
CA TYR A 68 8.14 9.99 -2.40
C TYR A 68 7.49 10.32 -3.73
N ASN A 69 6.83 11.48 -3.83
CA ASN A 69 6.21 11.93 -5.07
C ASN A 69 7.11 12.92 -5.80
N ALA A 70 7.79 12.44 -6.85
CA ALA A 70 8.68 13.26 -7.66
C ALA A 70 7.97 14.37 -8.44
N ARG A 71 6.65 14.23 -8.74
CA ARG A 71 5.87 15.24 -9.48
C ARG A 71 5.85 16.58 -8.75
N VAL A 72 5.68 16.51 -7.43
CA VAL A 72 5.53 17.67 -6.54
C VAL A 72 6.69 17.81 -5.55
N SER A 73 7.69 16.93 -5.63
CA SER A 73 8.85 16.87 -4.73
C SER A 73 8.43 16.77 -3.25
N VAL A 74 7.44 15.93 -2.96
CA VAL A 74 6.92 15.69 -1.59
C VAL A 74 7.45 14.35 -1.08
N ASP A 75 8.00 14.37 0.13
CA ASP A 75 8.41 13.18 0.86
C ASP A 75 7.40 12.92 1.98
N TYR A 76 6.56 11.90 1.81
CA TYR A 76 5.50 11.60 2.77
C TYR A 76 6.01 10.88 4.03
N ASN A 77 7.30 10.51 4.06
CA ASN A 77 7.92 9.94 5.25
C ASN A 77 8.07 10.97 6.38
N GLN A 78 7.97 12.27 6.08
CA GLN A 78 7.96 13.36 7.06
C GLN A 78 6.56 13.96 7.17
N PRO A 79 6.04 14.17 8.40
CA PRO A 79 4.81 14.93 8.62
C PRO A 79 4.89 16.36 8.08
N SER A 80 3.74 16.94 7.72
CA SER A 80 3.65 18.35 7.36
C SER A 80 2.59 19.04 8.19
N THR A 81 3.02 20.00 8.99
CA THR A 81 2.13 20.93 9.71
C THR A 81 1.47 21.93 8.78
N GLU A 82 2.10 22.27 7.64
CA GLU A 82 1.57 23.20 6.64
C GLU A 82 0.36 22.61 5.89
N TYR A 83 0.42 21.32 5.58
CA TYR A 83 -0.58 20.62 4.75
C TYR A 83 -1.35 19.51 5.50
N ASP A 84 -1.19 19.43 6.82
CA ASP A 84 -1.97 18.61 7.76
C ASP A 84 -1.95 17.10 7.47
N TRP A 85 -0.76 16.52 7.30
CA TRP A 85 -0.57 15.07 7.30
C TRP A 85 0.51 14.65 8.30
N GLY A 86 0.41 13.44 8.85
CA GLY A 86 1.40 12.93 9.79
C GLY A 86 1.34 13.51 11.20
N ILE A 87 0.43 14.45 11.48
CA ILE A 87 0.37 15.17 12.76
C ILE A 87 -0.45 14.39 13.80
N GLU A 88 -1.57 13.81 13.39
CA GLU A 88 -2.46 13.04 14.24
C GLU A 88 -2.96 11.80 13.49
N PRO A 89 -3.34 10.74 14.21
CA PRO A 89 -4.05 9.61 13.64
C PRO A 89 -5.33 10.03 12.91
N VAL A 90 -5.52 9.57 11.67
CA VAL A 90 -6.76 9.83 10.91
C VAL A 90 -7.94 8.97 11.39
N VAL A 91 -7.64 7.91 12.15
CA VAL A 91 -8.61 6.95 12.67
C VAL A 91 -8.00 6.17 13.86
N THR A 92 -8.86 5.77 14.80
CA THR A 92 -8.51 4.86 15.90
C THR A 92 -9.23 3.53 15.74
N TYR A 93 -8.48 2.45 15.80
CA TYR A 93 -8.96 1.07 15.79
C TYR A 93 -8.75 0.38 17.15
N THR A 94 -9.34 -0.80 17.29
CA THR A 94 -9.11 -1.69 18.43
C THR A 94 -8.08 -2.77 18.06
N ALA A 95 -7.19 -3.14 18.97
CA ALA A 95 -6.28 -4.27 18.75
C ALA A 95 -7.07 -5.55 18.41
N GLY A 96 -6.62 -6.32 17.42
CA GLY A 96 -7.32 -7.53 16.95
C GLY A 96 -8.50 -7.29 16.00
N GLN A 97 -8.86 -6.03 15.74
CA GLN A 97 -9.98 -5.67 14.87
C GLN A 97 -9.70 -6.05 13.41
N THR A 98 -10.71 -6.59 12.73
CA THR A 98 -10.73 -6.68 11.26
C THR A 98 -11.27 -5.37 10.70
N ILE A 99 -10.53 -4.76 9.78
CA ILE A 99 -10.85 -3.46 9.19
C ILE A 99 -10.88 -3.55 7.66
N ASP A 100 -11.69 -2.69 7.04
CA ASP A 100 -11.65 -2.48 5.60
C ASP A 100 -10.50 -1.55 5.24
N VAL A 101 -9.79 -1.90 4.16
CA VAL A 101 -8.73 -1.10 3.56
C VAL A 101 -8.98 -0.97 2.06
N GLU A 102 -8.66 0.20 1.52
CA GLU A 102 -8.91 0.54 0.13
C GLU A 102 -7.71 1.31 -0.42
N TRP A 103 -7.30 0.96 -1.63
CA TRP A 103 -6.42 1.79 -2.44
C TRP A 103 -7.09 2.10 -3.78
N CYS A 104 -6.61 3.15 -4.44
CA CYS A 104 -7.16 3.64 -5.69
C CYS A 104 -6.17 3.38 -6.83
N VAL A 105 -6.64 2.73 -7.90
CA VAL A 105 -5.86 2.50 -9.13
C VAL A 105 -6.37 3.40 -10.25
N ASP A 106 -5.47 4.11 -10.94
CA ASP A 106 -5.83 4.93 -12.09
C ASP A 106 -6.19 4.06 -13.30
N ASN A 107 -7.20 4.48 -14.06
CA ASN A 107 -7.66 3.76 -15.24
C ASN A 107 -6.58 3.51 -16.31
N ASN A 108 -5.60 4.41 -16.44
CA ASN A 108 -4.50 4.27 -17.40
C ASN A 108 -3.24 3.64 -16.78
N GLY A 109 -3.25 3.35 -15.47
CA GLY A 109 -2.10 2.86 -14.72
C GLY A 109 -2.35 1.57 -13.96
N ASP A 110 -3.31 0.75 -14.39
CA ASP A 110 -3.55 -0.58 -13.81
C ASP A 110 -2.58 -1.62 -14.37
N HIS A 111 -1.63 -2.00 -13.53
CA HIS A 111 -0.49 -2.87 -13.86
C HIS A 111 -0.62 -4.31 -13.35
N GLY A 112 -1.75 -4.67 -12.76
CA GLY A 112 -1.90 -5.96 -12.07
C GLY A 112 -0.88 -6.14 -10.94
N GLY A 113 -0.47 -7.39 -10.68
CA GLY A 113 0.52 -7.72 -9.66
C GLY A 113 -0.08 -7.98 -8.27
N MET A 114 0.66 -7.60 -7.22
CA MET A 114 0.34 -7.96 -5.84
C MET A 114 0.56 -6.78 -4.90
N PHE A 115 -0.27 -6.69 -3.86
CA PHE A 115 -0.24 -5.61 -2.89
C PHE A 115 -0.44 -6.12 -1.46
N THR A 116 0.00 -5.34 -0.49
CA THR A 116 -0.08 -5.69 0.93
C THR A 116 -0.21 -4.45 1.83
N TYR A 117 -0.52 -4.70 3.09
CA TYR A 117 -0.59 -3.71 4.17
C TYR A 117 0.19 -4.19 5.36
N ARG A 118 0.85 -3.27 6.06
CA ARG A 118 1.90 -3.60 7.02
C ARG A 118 1.89 -2.64 8.20
N LEU A 119 2.28 -3.14 9.36
CA LEU A 119 2.56 -2.36 10.57
C LEU A 119 3.99 -2.61 11.00
N CYS A 120 4.70 -1.60 11.51
CA CYS A 120 5.97 -1.81 12.19
C CYS A 120 5.72 -1.82 13.70
N SER A 121 6.21 -2.86 14.38
CA SER A 121 6.04 -3.02 15.83
C SER A 121 7.10 -2.27 16.66
N ASP A 122 8.15 -1.75 16.02
CA ASP A 122 9.16 -0.88 16.64
C ASP A 122 8.70 0.58 16.61
N GLN A 123 8.19 1.05 17.75
CA GLN A 123 7.70 2.42 17.87
C GLN A 123 8.84 3.45 17.79
N GLU A 124 10.04 3.17 18.29
CA GLU A 124 11.15 4.13 18.21
C GLU A 124 11.57 4.37 16.76
N LEU A 125 11.47 3.33 15.93
CA LEU A 125 11.70 3.44 14.49
C LEU A 125 10.57 4.22 13.80
N VAL A 126 9.31 3.92 14.13
CA VAL A 126 8.15 4.64 13.60
C VAL A 126 8.14 6.12 14.00
N ASP A 127 8.55 6.46 15.22
CA ASP A 127 8.57 7.83 15.74
C ASP A 127 9.40 8.79 14.88
N LYS A 128 10.44 8.29 14.20
CA LYS A 128 11.23 9.08 13.22
C LYS A 128 10.40 9.57 12.03
N PHE A 129 9.33 8.87 11.69
CA PHE A 129 8.38 9.20 10.62
C PHE A 129 7.19 10.03 11.13
N LEU A 130 7.14 10.30 12.44
CA LEU A 130 6.10 11.09 13.11
C LEU A 130 6.62 12.45 13.61
N ASP A 131 7.92 12.74 13.44
CA ASP A 131 8.52 14.01 13.81
C ASP A 131 8.50 15.00 12.61
N PRO A 132 7.74 16.11 12.67
CA PRO A 132 7.72 17.11 11.59
C PRO A 132 9.06 17.83 11.40
N ASP A 133 9.95 17.83 12.41
CA ASP A 133 11.25 18.49 12.37
C ASP A 133 12.38 17.53 11.93
N TYR A 134 12.06 16.27 11.63
CA TYR A 134 13.01 15.24 11.21
C TYR A 134 12.61 14.58 9.89
N LEU A 135 13.55 14.50 8.95
CA LEU A 135 13.38 13.74 7.72
C LEU A 135 14.19 12.43 7.83
N PRO A 136 13.54 11.25 7.88
CA PRO A 136 14.25 9.97 7.92
C PRO A 136 15.26 9.81 6.78
N THR A 137 16.44 9.28 7.10
CA THR A 137 17.46 8.95 6.09
C THR A 137 17.03 7.75 5.25
N ASP A 138 17.70 7.53 4.10
CA ASP A 138 17.44 6.33 3.28
C ASP A 138 17.72 5.02 4.04
N GLU A 139 18.68 5.04 4.96
CA GLU A 139 19.01 3.89 5.82
C GLU A 139 17.91 3.62 6.85
N GLU A 140 17.34 4.66 7.44
CA GLU A 140 16.21 4.54 8.37
C GLU A 140 14.91 4.16 7.65
N LYS A 141 14.72 4.65 6.43
CA LYS A 141 13.64 4.23 5.53
C LYS A 141 13.73 2.75 5.19
N GLN A 142 14.93 2.23 4.91
CA GLN A 142 15.13 0.81 4.68
C GLN A 142 14.93 -0.01 5.97
N ALA A 143 15.48 0.43 7.09
CA ALA A 143 15.26 -0.24 8.37
C ALA A 143 13.76 -0.30 8.74
N ALA A 144 13.03 0.78 8.49
CA ALA A 144 11.59 0.82 8.69
C ALA A 144 10.89 -0.16 7.74
N GLU A 145 11.21 -0.15 6.45
CA GLU A 145 10.67 -1.11 5.47
C GLU A 145 10.86 -2.56 5.93
N ASP A 146 12.04 -2.91 6.42
CA ASP A 146 12.32 -4.25 6.94
C ASP A 146 11.39 -4.59 8.13
N CYS A 147 11.17 -3.64 9.05
CA CYS A 147 10.21 -3.79 10.16
C CYS A 147 8.75 -3.91 9.67
N PHE A 148 8.36 -3.19 8.62
CA PHE A 148 7.03 -3.31 8.02
C PHE A 148 6.85 -4.65 7.31
N ASP A 149 7.89 -5.17 6.65
CA ASP A 149 7.83 -6.49 6.01
C ASP A 149 7.72 -7.60 7.07
N GLU A 150 8.34 -7.46 8.24
CA GLU A 150 8.12 -8.35 9.39
C GLU A 150 6.69 -8.28 9.95
N GLY A 151 6.07 -7.09 9.96
CA GLY A 151 4.71 -6.88 10.43
C GLY A 151 3.65 -6.84 9.32
N LEU A 152 3.84 -7.66 8.29
CA LEU A 152 2.86 -7.86 7.23
C LEU A 152 1.51 -8.36 7.77
N LEU A 153 0.41 -7.75 7.31
CA LEU A 153 -0.95 -8.12 7.68
C LEU A 153 -1.53 -9.07 6.63
N SER A 154 -1.46 -10.37 6.93
CA SER A 154 -1.79 -11.43 5.97
C SER A 154 -3.25 -11.40 5.55
N CYS A 155 -3.51 -11.56 4.25
CA CYS A 155 -4.86 -11.79 3.73
C CYS A 155 -5.57 -12.93 4.47
N THR A 156 -4.81 -13.99 4.81
CA THR A 156 -5.34 -15.23 5.39
C THR A 156 -5.75 -15.10 6.86
N ASP A 157 -5.41 -14.01 7.54
CA ASP A 157 -5.80 -13.77 8.93
C ASP A 157 -7.28 -13.35 9.09
N VAL A 158 -7.94 -12.99 7.98
CA VAL A 158 -9.37 -12.63 7.97
C VAL A 158 -10.22 -13.84 7.62
N SER A 159 -10.99 -14.32 8.61
CA SER A 159 -11.87 -15.49 8.42
C SER A 159 -12.93 -15.23 7.35
N GLY A 160 -12.99 -16.11 6.34
CA GLY A 160 -13.94 -16.02 5.24
C GLY A 160 -13.49 -15.16 4.06
N GLN A 161 -12.34 -14.49 4.15
CA GLN A 161 -11.73 -13.81 3.02
C GLN A 161 -11.06 -14.82 2.08
N THR A 162 -11.27 -14.67 0.78
CA THR A 162 -10.56 -15.46 -0.24
C THR A 162 -9.19 -14.84 -0.52
N CYS A 163 -8.14 -15.65 -0.40
CA CYS A 163 -6.74 -15.28 -0.59
C CYS A 163 -6.10 -16.17 -1.65
N ASP A 164 -6.22 -15.74 -2.90
CA ASP A 164 -5.73 -16.47 -4.07
C ASP A 164 -4.24 -16.19 -4.34
N PHE A 165 -3.60 -17.09 -5.07
CA PHE A 165 -2.28 -16.86 -5.65
C PHE A 165 -2.40 -16.04 -6.94
N SER A 166 -1.38 -15.25 -7.26
CA SER A 166 -1.37 -14.49 -8.51
C SER A 166 -1.38 -15.40 -9.73
N ALA A 167 -2.27 -15.11 -10.68
CA ALA A 167 -2.30 -15.78 -11.98
C ALA A 167 -1.09 -15.42 -12.86
N ASP A 168 -0.36 -14.36 -12.49
CA ASP A 168 0.86 -13.89 -13.14
C ASP A 168 2.12 -14.45 -12.45
N CYS A 169 1.96 -15.43 -11.54
CA CYS A 169 3.03 -16.13 -10.83
C CYS A 169 2.92 -17.64 -11.01
N SER A 170 4.05 -18.35 -11.02
CA SER A 170 4.12 -19.81 -10.98
C SER A 170 4.55 -20.34 -9.60
N GLU A 171 4.17 -21.57 -9.27
CA GLU A 171 4.41 -22.20 -7.95
C GLU A 171 5.89 -22.24 -7.50
N SER A 172 6.82 -22.19 -8.45
CA SER A 172 8.26 -22.16 -8.15
C SER A 172 8.84 -20.77 -7.89
N GLU A 173 8.07 -19.70 -8.03
CA GLU A 173 8.54 -18.31 -7.94
C GLU A 173 8.26 -17.69 -6.57
N ALA A 174 9.05 -16.67 -6.21
CA ALA A 174 8.95 -15.97 -4.92
C ALA A 174 7.59 -15.27 -4.71
N CYS A 175 6.92 -14.87 -5.79
CA CYS A 175 5.57 -14.28 -5.75
C CYS A 175 4.47 -15.31 -5.41
N TRP A 176 4.77 -16.61 -5.32
CA TRP A 176 3.77 -17.65 -5.07
C TRP A 176 3.44 -17.74 -3.58
N ARG A 177 2.77 -16.70 -3.10
CA ARG A 177 2.32 -16.50 -1.73
C ARG A 177 0.95 -15.84 -1.72
N ASN A 178 0.17 -16.08 -0.67
CA ASN A 178 -1.19 -15.55 -0.52
C ASN A 178 -1.42 -14.86 0.82
N ASP A 179 -0.33 -14.57 1.55
CA ASP A 179 -0.32 -13.59 2.62
C ASP A 179 -0.44 -12.17 2.06
N TRP A 180 0.20 -11.89 0.92
CA TRP A 180 -0.09 -10.75 0.06
C TRP A 180 -1.43 -10.92 -0.66
N PHE A 181 -2.06 -9.81 -1.00
CA PHE A 181 -3.21 -9.78 -1.91
C PHE A 181 -2.72 -9.79 -3.35
N THR A 182 -3.50 -10.39 -4.24
CA THR A 182 -3.26 -10.33 -5.68
C THR A 182 -4.37 -9.59 -6.40
N CYS A 183 -3.98 -8.83 -7.41
CA CYS A 183 -4.90 -8.36 -8.44
C CYS A 183 -5.36 -9.54 -9.30
N ASN A 184 -6.41 -9.36 -10.10
CA ASN A 184 -6.77 -10.38 -11.09
C ASN A 184 -5.71 -10.42 -12.20
N ALA A 185 -5.70 -11.50 -12.98
CA ALA A 185 -4.74 -11.68 -14.08
C ALA A 185 -4.70 -10.44 -15.00
N PHE A 186 -3.49 -9.97 -15.29
CA PHE A 186 -3.30 -8.73 -16.04
C PHE A 186 -3.97 -8.77 -17.45
N ASN A 187 -3.90 -9.93 -18.11
CA ASN A 187 -4.43 -10.13 -19.47
C ASN A 187 -5.82 -10.81 -19.51
N ALA A 188 -6.60 -10.80 -18.43
CA ALA A 188 -7.93 -11.42 -18.44
C ALA A 188 -8.92 -10.70 -19.39
N ASP A 189 -9.81 -11.47 -20.04
CA ASP A 189 -10.84 -10.93 -20.94
C ASP A 189 -11.93 -10.11 -20.22
N SER A 190 -12.09 -10.33 -18.92
CA SER A 190 -13.04 -9.60 -18.07
C SER A 190 -12.47 -9.47 -16.66
N ARG A 191 -12.80 -8.36 -15.97
CA ARG A 191 -12.29 -8.08 -14.62
C ARG A 191 -10.75 -8.25 -14.53
N ARG A 192 -10.00 -7.72 -15.51
CA ARG A 192 -8.54 -7.79 -15.55
C ARG A 192 -7.89 -7.00 -14.40
N GLY A 193 -6.59 -7.19 -14.19
CA GLY A 193 -5.80 -6.29 -13.34
C GLY A 193 -6.38 -6.04 -11.94
N CYS A 194 -6.03 -4.90 -11.37
CA CYS A 194 -6.43 -4.53 -10.02
C CYS A 194 -7.87 -3.99 -9.98
N GLN A 195 -8.32 -3.27 -11.00
CA GLN A 195 -9.68 -2.73 -11.07
C GLN A 195 -10.74 -3.84 -11.08
N GLY A 196 -10.37 -5.05 -11.53
CA GLY A 196 -11.24 -6.21 -11.57
C GLY A 196 -11.57 -6.83 -10.21
N VAL A 197 -10.78 -6.51 -9.17
CA VAL A 197 -11.00 -6.98 -7.79
C VAL A 197 -12.39 -6.54 -7.33
N ASP A 198 -12.64 -5.24 -7.31
CA ASP A 198 -13.94 -4.67 -6.94
C ASP A 198 -14.91 -4.66 -8.13
N ASN A 199 -14.39 -4.53 -9.36
CA ASN A 199 -15.18 -4.23 -10.55
C ASN A 199 -16.06 -2.98 -10.34
N ALA A 200 -15.48 -1.98 -9.67
CA ALA A 200 -16.12 -0.71 -9.36
C ALA A 200 -16.33 0.14 -10.62
N ALA A 201 -17.20 1.15 -10.52
CA ALA A 201 -17.34 2.15 -11.58
C ALA A 201 -16.11 3.07 -11.65
N LEU A 202 -15.83 3.61 -12.83
CA LEU A 202 -14.79 4.64 -13.02
C LEU A 202 -15.11 5.88 -12.17
N ASN A 203 -14.09 6.47 -11.57
CA ASN A 203 -14.18 7.55 -10.58
C ASN A 203 -14.83 7.14 -9.25
N SER A 204 -14.78 5.85 -8.90
CA SER A 204 -15.17 5.40 -7.55
C SER A 204 -14.19 5.91 -6.49
N CYS A 205 -12.96 6.21 -6.89
CA CYS A 205 -11.98 6.96 -6.10
C CYS A 205 -11.22 7.95 -6.99
N PHE A 206 -10.48 8.87 -6.37
CA PHE A 206 -9.84 9.99 -7.06
C PHE A 206 -8.45 9.62 -7.59
N THR A 207 -8.24 9.78 -8.89
CA THR A 207 -6.92 9.93 -9.52
C THR A 207 -7.00 11.08 -10.53
N THR A 208 -5.87 11.70 -10.85
CA THR A 208 -5.82 12.90 -11.69
C THR A 208 -5.68 12.60 -13.16
N ILE A 209 -5.07 11.47 -13.52
CA ILE A 209 -4.72 11.15 -14.91
C ILE A 209 -5.95 10.71 -15.72
N ALA A 210 -6.69 9.71 -15.25
CA ALA A 210 -7.80 9.13 -16.03
C ALA A 210 -9.02 8.69 -15.20
N GLY A 211 -9.07 9.05 -13.92
CA GLY A 211 -10.11 8.60 -12.99
C GLY A 211 -9.79 7.22 -12.41
N GLY A 212 -10.17 7.01 -11.15
CA GLY A 212 -9.75 5.85 -10.38
C GLY A 212 -10.80 4.78 -10.18
N TYR A 213 -10.35 3.57 -9.88
CA TYR A 213 -11.15 2.46 -9.39
C TYR A 213 -10.71 2.06 -7.98
N THR A 214 -11.68 1.80 -7.09
CA THR A 214 -11.38 1.25 -5.78
C THR A 214 -10.88 -0.18 -5.89
N VAL A 215 -9.97 -0.54 -4.99
CA VAL A 215 -9.53 -1.92 -4.76
C VAL A 215 -9.60 -2.17 -3.25
N THR A 216 -10.59 -2.95 -2.84
CA THR A 216 -10.98 -3.09 -1.43
C THR A 216 -10.65 -4.49 -0.90
N LYS A 217 -10.10 -4.54 0.33
CA LYS A 217 -9.81 -5.78 1.07
C LYS A 217 -10.08 -5.59 2.56
N GLN A 218 -10.00 -6.68 3.31
CA GLN A 218 -9.97 -6.66 4.76
C GLN A 218 -8.63 -7.14 5.27
N ILE A 219 -8.17 -6.50 6.36
CA ILE A 219 -6.99 -6.92 7.11
C ILE A 219 -7.35 -7.07 8.57
N LYS A 220 -6.61 -7.92 9.29
CA LYS A 220 -6.74 -8.09 10.74
C LYS A 220 -5.57 -7.44 11.44
N LEU A 221 -5.85 -6.49 12.34
CA LEU A 221 -4.82 -5.86 13.17
C LEU A 221 -4.32 -6.85 14.24
N PRO A 222 -3.05 -6.78 14.67
CA PRO A 222 -2.54 -7.65 15.73
C PRO A 222 -3.29 -7.42 17.04
N ALA A 223 -3.54 -8.49 17.80
CA ALA A 223 -4.33 -8.44 19.04
C ALA A 223 -3.53 -7.89 20.24
N ASP A 224 -2.22 -7.95 20.15
CA ASP A 224 -1.22 -7.60 21.16
C ASP A 224 -0.43 -6.33 20.81
N PHE A 225 -0.82 -5.63 19.74
CA PHE A 225 -0.22 -4.37 19.33
C PHE A 225 -1.12 -3.19 19.67
N THR A 226 -0.56 -2.20 20.35
CA THR A 226 -1.22 -0.93 20.63
C THR A 226 -0.25 0.23 20.43
N SER A 227 -0.72 1.30 19.83
CA SER A 227 0.01 2.56 19.71
C SER A 227 -0.97 3.72 19.62
N ASN A 228 -0.67 4.81 20.30
CA ASN A 228 -1.47 6.04 20.21
C ASN A 228 -1.29 6.73 18.85
N HIS A 229 -0.16 6.49 18.17
CA HIS A 229 0.13 7.01 16.84
C HIS A 229 1.18 6.11 16.19
N THR A 230 0.77 5.40 15.15
CA THR A 230 1.62 4.52 14.34
C THR A 230 1.23 4.65 12.86
N LEU A 231 1.87 3.89 12.00
CA LEU A 231 1.68 3.94 10.55
C LEU A 231 1.18 2.61 10.01
N LEU A 232 0.14 2.65 9.18
CA LEU A 232 -0.23 1.56 8.29
C LEU A 232 0.37 1.83 6.92
N SER A 233 1.33 1.01 6.47
CA SER A 233 1.98 1.16 5.17
C SER A 233 1.36 0.22 4.13
N PHE A 234 0.96 0.79 3.00
CA PHE A 234 0.55 0.11 1.78
C PHE A 234 1.72 -0.02 0.82
N LYS A 235 1.87 -1.20 0.22
CA LYS A 235 2.86 -1.50 -0.82
C LYS A 235 2.19 -2.27 -1.95
N TRP A 236 2.33 -1.79 -3.18
CA TRP A 236 1.89 -2.48 -4.39
C TRP A 236 3.05 -2.67 -5.35
N ASN A 237 3.33 -3.93 -5.66
CA ASN A 237 4.34 -4.33 -6.64
C ASN A 237 3.65 -4.60 -7.99
N SER A 238 4.08 -3.86 -9.01
CA SER A 238 3.65 -4.06 -10.38
C SER A 238 4.19 -5.37 -10.93
N PHE A 239 3.32 -6.13 -11.60
CA PHE A 239 3.73 -7.27 -12.44
C PHE A 239 4.22 -6.78 -13.82
N GLN A 240 3.49 -5.86 -14.44
CA GLN A 240 3.75 -5.42 -15.81
C GLN A 240 5.07 -4.65 -15.97
N THR A 241 5.50 -3.95 -14.92
CA THR A 241 6.62 -2.99 -14.94
C THR A 241 7.47 -3.11 -13.68
N GLY A 242 8.73 -2.64 -13.73
CA GLY A 242 9.64 -2.60 -12.58
C GLY A 242 9.36 -1.43 -11.63
N GLN A 243 8.17 -1.41 -11.05
CA GLN A 243 7.60 -0.28 -10.29
C GLN A 243 6.95 -0.76 -8.99
N ILE A 244 7.12 0.03 -7.92
CA ILE A 244 6.45 -0.17 -6.63
C ILE A 244 5.77 1.13 -6.20
N TYR A 245 4.55 1.02 -5.65
CA TYR A 245 3.77 2.14 -5.11
C TYR A 245 3.67 2.01 -3.61
N LEU A 246 4.05 3.08 -2.92
CA LEU A 246 4.13 3.11 -1.45
C LEU A 246 3.30 4.29 -0.95
N SER A 247 2.53 4.07 0.10
CA SER A 247 1.76 5.08 0.80
C SER A 247 1.61 4.66 2.26
N CYS A 248 1.51 5.60 3.18
CA CYS A 248 1.22 5.27 4.58
C CYS A 248 0.09 6.13 5.14
N ALA A 249 -0.61 5.61 6.15
CA ALA A 249 -1.65 6.32 6.88
C ALA A 249 -1.35 6.31 8.38
N ASP A 250 -1.51 7.47 9.01
CA ASP A 250 -1.39 7.65 10.45
C ASP A 250 -2.61 7.09 11.17
N ILE A 251 -2.43 6.09 12.03
CA ILE A 251 -3.52 5.43 12.74
C ILE A 251 -3.19 5.28 14.23
N ALA A 252 -4.22 5.07 15.04
CA ALA A 252 -4.08 4.65 16.42
C ALA A 252 -4.69 3.26 16.59
N ILE A 253 -4.08 2.43 17.42
CA ILE A 253 -4.60 1.11 17.80
C ILE A 253 -4.61 1.03 19.31
N THR A 254 -5.82 0.88 19.88
CA THR A 254 -6.03 0.97 21.32
C THR A 254 -6.77 -0.25 21.86
N GLY A 255 -6.74 -0.43 23.19
CA GLY A 255 -7.39 -1.56 23.86
C GLY A 255 -6.72 -2.91 23.61
N SER A 256 -7.24 -3.95 24.24
CA SER A 256 -6.91 -5.34 23.95
C SER A 256 -8.12 -6.00 23.34
N GLY A 257 -7.99 -6.64 22.17
CA GLY A 257 -9.04 -7.50 21.65
C GLY A 257 -9.25 -8.66 22.61
N GLU A 258 -10.24 -8.57 23.51
CA GLU A 258 -10.67 -9.72 24.29
C GLU A 258 -11.06 -10.81 23.30
N ALA A 259 -10.26 -11.88 23.25
CA ALA A 259 -10.69 -13.14 22.69
C ALA A 259 -12.05 -13.45 23.34
N ALA A 260 -13.12 -13.43 22.55
CA ALA A 260 -14.45 -13.72 23.02
C ALA A 260 -14.48 -15.14 23.58
N THR A 261 -14.15 -15.30 24.87
CA THR A 261 -14.40 -16.52 25.63
C THR A 261 -15.90 -16.64 25.70
N ALA A 262 -16.44 -17.61 24.95
CA ALA A 262 -17.84 -17.98 24.96
C ALA A 262 -18.35 -18.00 26.40
N ALA A 263 -19.25 -17.07 26.73
CA ALA A 263 -19.90 -17.04 28.02
C ALA A 263 -20.58 -18.40 28.24
N ALA A 264 -20.12 -19.13 29.26
CA ALA A 264 -20.75 -20.37 29.69
C ALA A 264 -22.25 -20.12 29.93
N PRO A 265 -23.15 -21.02 29.47
CA PRO A 265 -24.58 -20.81 29.63
C PRO A 265 -24.94 -20.76 31.11
N ARG A 266 -25.60 -19.67 31.54
CA ARG A 266 -26.16 -19.57 32.89
C ARG A 266 -27.13 -20.72 33.15
N PRO A 267 -27.04 -21.42 34.29
CA PRO A 267 -28.01 -22.47 34.62
C PRO A 267 -29.39 -21.84 34.82
N ARG A 268 -30.38 -22.38 34.12
CA ARG A 268 -31.79 -22.01 34.30
C ARG A 268 -32.23 -22.46 35.70
N ARG A 269 -32.75 -21.52 36.51
CA ARG A 269 -33.44 -21.83 37.76
C ARG A 269 -34.77 -22.54 37.44
N PRO A 270 -35.11 -23.65 38.13
CA PRO A 270 -36.46 -24.20 38.06
C PRO A 270 -37.45 -23.28 38.79
N CYS A 271 -38.69 -23.24 38.29
CA CYS A 271 -39.84 -22.57 38.88
C CYS A 271 -40.12 -23.02 40.32
#